data_AF-A0A925AI40-F1
#
_entry.id   AF-A0A925AI40-F1
#
_cell.length_a   1.000
_cell.length_b   1.000
_cell.length_c   1.000
_cell.angle_alpha   90.00
_cell.angle_beta   90.00
_cell.angle_gamma   90.00
#
_symmetry.space_group_name_H-M   'P 1'
#
loop_
_entity.id
_entity.type
_entity.pdbx_description
1 polymer ?
#
loop_
_entity_poly.entity_id
_entity_poly.type
_entity_poly.pdbx_seq_one_letter_code
_entity_poly.pdbx_strand_id
1 'polypeptide(L)'
;MKEFKPTSWSIDNRASIFIITVLITLAGIMSYNALPKEQFPDVVVPTIFVSTIYPGASPSDMEQLVTKPIEKQLKGISGVKKVSSYSVVF
;
A
#
# COMPACT_ATOMS: atom_id res chain seq x y z
N MET A 1 20.37 -32.18 -35.81
CA MET A 1 20.16 -31.14 -34.79
C MET A 1 18.68 -30.80 -34.83
N LYS A 2 17.95 -30.88 -33.71
CA LYS A 2 16.50 -30.58 -33.70
C LYS A 2 16.32 -29.08 -33.87
N GLU A 3 15.93 -28.65 -35.06
CA GLU A 3 15.62 -27.24 -35.30
C GLU A 3 14.31 -26.87 -34.60
N PHE A 4 14.39 -25.85 -33.75
CA PHE A 4 13.22 -25.25 -33.12
C PHE A 4 12.48 -24.43 -34.16
N LYS A 5 11.27 -24.88 -34.53
CA LYS A 5 10.40 -24.22 -35.52
C LYS A 5 10.24 -22.69 -35.35
N PRO A 6 10.11 -22.14 -34.12
CA PRO A 6 10.00 -20.69 -33.94
C PRO A 6 11.28 -19.94 -34.33
N THR A 7 12.44 -20.55 -34.08
CA THR A 7 13.75 -19.95 -34.34
C THR A 7 14.05 -19.89 -35.84
N SER A 8 13.82 -20.98 -36.59
CA SER A 8 14.00 -20.94 -38.06
C SER A 8 13.04 -19.97 -38.73
N TRP A 9 11.78 -19.93 -38.31
CA TRP A 9 10.79 -18.99 -38.85
C TRP A 9 11.16 -17.52 -38.60
N SER A 10 11.78 -17.22 -37.46
CA SER A 10 12.25 -15.88 -37.11
C SER A 10 13.42 -15.44 -37.99
N ILE A 11 14.29 -16.36 -38.39
CA ILE A 11 15.44 -16.08 -39.26
C ILE A 11 14.99 -15.82 -40.70
N ASP A 12 14.03 -16.61 -41.19
CA ASP A 12 13.49 -16.46 -42.55
C ASP A 12 12.68 -15.17 -42.73
N ASN A 13 12.01 -14.70 -41.67
CA ASN A 13 11.14 -13.52 -41.69
C ASN A 13 11.74 -12.32 -40.93
N ARG A 14 12.97 -11.96 -41.27
CA ARG A 14 13.73 -10.85 -40.63
C ARG A 14 12.97 -9.53 -40.54
N ALA A 15 12.18 -9.19 -41.57
CA ALA A 15 11.41 -7.94 -41.60
C ALA A 15 10.28 -7.92 -40.56
N SER A 16 9.56 -9.04 -40.40
CA SER A 16 8.50 -9.18 -39.41
C SER A 16 9.06 -9.10 -37.98
N ILE A 17 10.21 -9.73 -37.71
CA ILE A 17 10.90 -9.62 -36.42
C ILE A 17 11.27 -8.17 -36.11
N PHE A 18 11.79 -7.44 -37.10
CA PHE A 18 12.18 -6.03 -36.92
C PHE A 18 10.96 -5.16 -36.58
N ILE A 19 9.85 -5.33 -37.31
CA ILE A 19 8.60 -4.61 -37.05
C ILE A 19 8.07 -4.90 -35.65
N ILE A 20 8.04 -6.17 -35.24
CA ILE A 20 7.59 -6.58 -33.91
C ILE A 20 8.48 -5.96 -32.82
N THR A 21 9.80 -5.97 -33.02
CA THR A 21 10.77 -5.39 -32.08
C THR A 21 10.54 -3.89 -31.92
N VAL A 22 10.35 -3.16 -33.03
CA VAL A 22 10.05 -1.73 -33.00
C VAL A 22 8.73 -1.45 -32.28
N LEU A 23 7.68 -2.22 -32.56
CA LEU A 23 6.39 -2.06 -31.89
C LEU A 23 6.48 -2.29 -30.38
N ILE A 24 7.17 -3.34 -29.94
CA ILE A 24 7.39 -3.62 -28.52
C ILE A 24 8.19 -2.49 -27.86
N THR A 25 9.21 -1.98 -28.54
CA THR A 25 10.04 -0.88 -28.04
C THR A 25 9.22 0.39 -27.86
N LEU A 26 8.41 0.77 -28.85
CA LEU A 26 7.53 1.94 -28.77
C LEU A 26 6.48 1.79 -27.68
N ALA A 27 5.85 0.61 -27.58
CA ALA A 27 4.89 0.32 -26.51
C ALA A 27 5.54 0.40 -25.12
N GLY A 28 6.78 -0.09 -24.97
CA GLY A 28 7.56 0.02 -23.75
C GLY A 28 7.85 1.48 -23.36
N ILE A 29 8.26 2.31 -24.32
CA ILE A 29 8.49 3.75 -24.08
C ILE A 29 7.20 4.45 -23.67
N MET A 30 6.08 4.17 -24.34
CA MET A 30 4.79 4.75 -23.98
C MET A 30 4.38 4.34 -22.57
N SER A 31 4.50 3.06 -22.23
CA SER A 31 4.17 2.54 -20.89
C SER A 31 5.08 3.14 -19.81
N TYR A 32 6.36 3.36 -20.10
CA TYR A 32 7.29 3.97 -19.16
C TYR A 32 6.93 5.43 -18.85
N ASN A 33 6.49 6.18 -19.86
CA ASN A 33 6.04 7.57 -19.66
C ASN A 33 4.65 7.67 -19.03
N ALA A 34 3.77 6.72 -19.32
CA ALA A 34 2.42 6.66 -18.79
C ALA A 34 2.36 6.20 -17.33
N LEU A 35 3.42 5.54 -16.83
CA LEU A 35 3.46 5.08 -15.45
C LEU A 35 3.49 6.30 -14.49
N PRO A 36 2.41 6.53 -13.71
CA PRO A 36 2.42 7.59 -12.72
C PRO A 36 3.50 7.28 -11.69
N LYS A 37 4.44 8.20 -11.53
CA LYS A 37 5.47 8.10 -10.50
C LYS A 37 4.82 8.44 -9.16
N GLU A 38 4.21 7.45 -8.53
CA GLU A 38 3.76 7.59 -7.14
C GLU A 38 5.01 7.73 -6.26
N GLN A 39 5.28 8.96 -5.83
CA GLN A 39 6.46 9.33 -5.06
C GLN A 39 6.45 8.73 -3.64
N PHE A 40 5.27 8.31 -3.19
CA PHE A 40 5.08 7.63 -1.93
C PHE A 40 4.21 6.42 -2.20
N PRO A 41 4.66 5.19 -1.89
CA PRO A 41 3.69 4.11 -1.75
C PRO A 41 2.67 4.60 -0.72
N ASP A 42 1.39 4.48 -1.06
CA ASP A 42 0.29 4.84 -0.16
C ASP A 42 0.30 3.84 1.00
N VAL A 43 1.24 4.02 1.94
CA VAL A 43 1.32 3.25 3.17
C VAL A 43 0.20 3.77 4.04
N VAL A 44 -1.02 3.33 3.74
CA VAL A 44 -2.19 3.49 4.58
C VAL A 44 -1.90 2.78 5.89
N VAL A 45 -1.28 3.47 6.84
CA VAL A 45 -1.16 3.00 8.22
C VAL A 45 -2.58 3.05 8.78
N PRO A 46 -3.24 1.89 9.01
CA PRO A 46 -4.61 1.89 9.48
C PRO A 46 -4.63 2.49 10.89
N THR A 47 -5.05 3.76 10.98
CA THR A 47 -5.13 4.49 12.24
C THR A 47 -6.59 4.49 12.69
N ILE A 48 -6.86 3.85 13.83
CA ILE A 48 -8.18 3.85 14.45
C ILE A 48 -8.22 4.99 15.46
N PHE A 49 -9.13 5.94 15.27
CA PHE A 49 -9.35 7.03 16.22
C PHE A 49 -10.53 6.70 17.14
N VAL A 50 -10.29 6.68 18.45
CA VAL A 50 -11.33 6.54 19.47
C VAL A 50 -11.37 7.83 20.27
N SER A 51 -12.47 8.58 20.15
CA SER A 51 -12.70 9.79 20.93
C SER A 51 -13.87 9.56 21.88
N THR A 52 -13.65 9.78 23.17
CA THR A 52 -14.67 9.69 24.22
C THR A 52 -14.73 11.01 24.95
N ILE A 53 -15.87 11.69 24.87
CA ILE A 53 -16.11 12.97 25.53
C ILE A 53 -16.86 12.69 26.83
N TYR A 54 -16.28 13.08 27.96
CA TYR A 54 -16.93 12.97 29.27
C TYR A 54 -16.75 14.29 30.03
N PRO A 55 -17.72 15.22 29.90
CA PRO A 55 -17.63 16.52 30.54
C PRO A 55 -17.84 16.40 32.05
N GLY A 56 -16.98 17.05 32.84
CA GLY A 56 -17.13 17.15 34.30
C GLY A 56 -16.45 16.08 35.15
N ALA A 57 -15.74 15.10 34.56
CA ALA A 57 -14.83 14.23 35.32
C ALA A 57 -13.44 14.84 35.43
N SER A 58 -12.74 14.54 36.54
CA SER A 58 -11.32 14.87 36.64
C SER A 58 -10.53 14.09 35.56
N PRO A 59 -9.43 14.64 35.02
CA PRO A 59 -8.59 13.92 34.06
C PRO A 59 -8.10 12.56 34.57
N SER A 60 -7.89 12.44 35.90
CA SER A 60 -7.48 11.21 36.56
C SER A 60 -8.56 10.14 36.54
N ASP A 61 -9.83 10.53 36.73
CA ASP A 61 -10.96 9.60 36.67
C ASP A 61 -11.20 9.13 35.24
N MET A 62 -11.03 10.02 34.26
CA MET A 62 -11.12 9.67 32.84
C MET A 62 -10.08 8.65 32.40
N GLU A 63 -8.84 8.82 32.85
CA GLU A 63 -7.78 7.86 32.55
C GLU A 63 -8.11 6.47 33.14
N GLN A 64 -8.53 6.43 34.41
CA GLN A 64 -8.78 5.17 35.10
C GLN A 64 -10.03 4.43 34.62
N LEU A 65 -11.14 5.15 34.39
CA LEU A 65 -12.44 4.56 34.13
C LEU A 65 -12.73 4.34 32.64
N VAL A 66 -12.13 5.14 31.75
CA VAL A 66 -12.44 5.11 30.32
C VAL A 66 -11.22 4.68 29.51
N THR A 67 -10.09 5.37 29.67
CA THR A 67 -8.89 5.11 28.84
C THR A 67 -8.28 3.73 29.11
N LYS A 68 -8.07 3.36 30.38
CA LYS A 68 -7.48 2.06 30.74
C LYS A 68 -8.27 0.83 30.26
N PRO A 69 -9.61 0.73 30.42
CA PRO A 69 -10.35 -0.42 29.90
C PRO A 69 -10.34 -0.51 28.38
N ILE A 70 -10.43 0.64 27.66
CA ILE A 70 -10.30 0.69 26.20
C ILE A 70 -8.92 0.19 25.78
N GLU A 71 -7.84 0.67 26.42
CA GLU A 71 -6.48 0.23 26.13
C GLU A 71 -6.27 -1.26 26.37
N LYS A 72 -6.84 -1.80 27.47
CA LYS A 72 -6.75 -3.23 27.80
C LYS A 72 -7.43 -4.11 26.75
N GLN A 73 -8.57 -3.68 26.21
CA GLN A 73 -9.27 -4.40 25.14
C GLN A 73 -8.54 -4.29 23.80
N LEU A 74 -8.02 -3.11 23.47
CA LEU A 74 -7.27 -2.87 22.23
C LEU A 74 -5.91 -3.60 22.21
N LYS A 75 -5.24 -3.76 23.37
CA LYS A 75 -4.01 -4.57 23.50
C LYS A 75 -4.22 -6.07 23.25
N GLY A 76 -5.46 -6.56 23.38
CA GLY A 76 -5.80 -7.98 23.15
C GLY A 76 -5.97 -8.35 21.67
N ILE A 77 -5.97 -7.36 20.76
CA ILE A 77 -6.25 -7.58 19.34
C ILE A 77 -4.91 -7.80 18.60
N SER A 78 -4.72 -8.99 18.04
CA SER A 78 -3.54 -9.33 17.23
C SER A 78 -3.51 -8.49 15.95
N GLY A 79 -2.49 -7.63 15.79
CA GLY A 79 -2.30 -6.79 14.60
C GLY A 79 -2.00 -5.31 14.88
N VAL A 80 -2.10 -4.85 16.13
CA VAL A 80 -1.89 -3.43 16.48
C VAL A 80 -0.42 -3.18 16.86
N LYS A 81 0.34 -2.53 15.96
CA LYS A 81 1.78 -2.26 16.14
C LYS A 81 2.09 -1.01 16.99
N LYS A 82 1.12 -0.09 17.13
CA LYS A 82 1.23 1.13 17.98
C LYS A 82 -0.17 1.60 18.40
N VAL A 83 -0.36 1.82 19.70
CA VAL A 83 -1.54 2.49 20.29
C VAL A 83 -1.06 3.84 20.81
N SER A 84 -1.69 4.94 20.39
CA SER A 84 -1.41 6.30 20.87
C SER A 84 -2.71 6.91 21.35
N SER A 85 -2.78 7.28 22.63
CA SER A 85 -3.97 7.88 23.27
C SER A 85 -3.70 9.36 23.54
N TYR A 86 -4.64 10.23 23.18
CA TYR A 86 -4.59 11.66 23.48
C TYR A 86 -5.87 12.04 24.22
N SER A 87 -5.76 12.64 25.40
CA SER A 87 -6.91 13.12 26.19
C SER A 87 -6.84 14.64 26.27
N VAL A 88 -7.88 15.33 25.82
CA VAL A 88 -8.01 16.79 25.88
C VAL A 88 -9.29 17.12 26.64
N VAL A 89 -9.18 18.01 27.63
CA VAL A 89 -10.31 18.57 28.37
C VAL A 89 -10.56 19.98 27.84
N PHE A 90 -11.83 20.30 27.56
CA PHE A 90 -12.30 21.67 27.40
C PHE A 90 -12.87 22.17 28.72
#